data_AF-A0AAV4JN97-F1
#
_entry.id   AF-A0AAV4JN97-F1
#
_cell.length_a   1.000
_cell.length_b   1.000
_cell.length_c   1.000
_cell.angle_alpha   90.00
_cell.angle_beta   90.00
_cell.angle_gamma   90.00
#
_symmetry.space_group_name_H-M   'P 1'
#
loop_
_entity.id
_entity.type
_entity.pdbx_description
1 polymer ?
#
loop_
_entity_poly.entity_id
_entity_poly.type
_entity_poly.pdbx_seq_one_letter_code
_entity_poly.pdbx_strand_id
1 'polypeptide(L)'
;METEAAVAIFRRSIYQRGLVYSKILCDGGTKANQKINVEKIYDFELVKEDCINHISKRMFTALETAENSNKKELNRKYATNLKRSAPDTIQMREDVL
;
A
#
# COMPACT_ATOMS: atom_id res chain seq x y z
N MET A 1 -10.92 -16.65 6.53
CA MET A 1 -10.94 -16.87 8.00
C MET A 1 -11.24 -15.56 8.74
N GLU A 2 -10.51 -14.47 8.48
CA GLU A 2 -10.83 -13.15 9.09
C GLU A 2 -12.15 -12.55 8.58
N THR A 3 -12.45 -12.69 7.28
CA THR A 3 -13.67 -12.16 6.66
C THR A 3 -14.94 -12.77 7.25
N GLU A 4 -14.95 -14.07 7.47
CA GLU A 4 -16.08 -14.80 8.05
C GLU A 4 -16.22 -14.50 9.54
N ALA A 5 -15.10 -14.39 10.26
CA ALA A 5 -15.08 -13.98 11.66
C ALA A 5 -15.68 -12.57 11.84
N ALA A 6 -15.34 -11.63 10.95
CA ALA A 6 -15.90 -10.30 10.95
C ALA A 6 -17.43 -10.35 10.78
N VAL A 7 -17.93 -11.03 9.76
CA VAL A 7 -19.39 -11.21 9.56
C VAL A 7 -20.07 -11.79 10.80
N ALA A 8 -19.47 -12.81 11.44
CA ALA A 8 -20.01 -13.40 12.66
C ALA A 8 -20.08 -12.41 13.83
N ILE A 9 -19.04 -11.58 14.03
CA ILE A 9 -19.00 -10.55 15.07
C ILE A 9 -20.10 -9.51 14.85
N PHE A 10 -20.24 -8.99 13.62
CA PHE A 10 -21.25 -7.97 13.32
C PHE A 10 -22.67 -8.51 13.40
N ARG A 11 -22.93 -9.76 12.97
CA ARG A 11 -24.24 -10.41 13.22
C ARG A 11 -24.54 -10.54 14.72
N ARG A 12 -23.56 -10.95 15.53
CA ARG A 12 -23.73 -11.07 16.98
C ARG A 12 -24.02 -9.74 17.66
N SER A 13 -23.48 -8.62 17.15
CA SER A 13 -23.78 -7.29 17.70
C SER A 13 -25.28 -6.98 17.69
N ILE A 14 -26.00 -7.41 16.65
CA ILE A 14 -27.45 -7.28 16.57
C ILE A 14 -28.11 -8.31 17.47
N TYR A 15 -27.88 -9.60 17.21
CA TYR A 15 -28.65 -10.68 17.83
C TYR A 15 -28.48 -10.77 19.35
N GLN A 16 -27.30 -10.42 19.87
CA GLN A 16 -27.00 -10.58 21.29
C GLN A 16 -27.00 -9.26 22.06
N ARG A 17 -26.81 -8.12 21.37
CA ARG A 17 -26.61 -6.82 22.02
C ARG A 17 -27.56 -5.72 21.52
N GLY A 18 -28.27 -5.94 20.42
CA GLY A 18 -29.13 -4.91 19.82
C GLY A 18 -28.37 -3.67 19.32
N LEU A 19 -27.08 -3.84 18.98
CA LEU A 19 -26.20 -2.73 18.58
C LEU A 19 -25.94 -2.75 17.07
N VAL A 20 -25.90 -1.56 16.49
CA VAL A 20 -25.46 -1.32 15.11
C VAL A 20 -24.37 -0.23 15.12
N TYR A 21 -23.41 -0.37 14.22
CA TYR A 21 -22.30 0.57 14.10
C TYR A 21 -22.31 1.20 12.72
N SER A 22 -22.22 2.53 12.65
CA SER A 22 -22.06 3.26 11.39
C SER A 22 -20.60 3.35 10.94
N LYS A 23 -19.67 3.36 11.90
CA LYS A 23 -18.23 3.47 11.67
C LYS A 23 -17.45 2.51 12.55
N ILE A 24 -16.33 2.00 12.04
CA ILE A 24 -15.41 1.16 12.80
C ILE A 24 -13.97 1.61 12.62
N LEU A 25 -13.27 1.83 13.73
CA LEU A 25 -11.83 2.06 13.75
C LEU A 25 -11.12 0.73 13.95
N CYS A 26 -10.40 0.24 12.94
CA CYS A 26 -9.68 -1.04 13.04
C CYS A 26 -8.45 -1.12 12.14
N ASP A 27 -7.51 -2.01 12.51
CA ASP A 27 -6.38 -2.42 11.64
C ASP A 27 -6.79 -3.52 10.65
N GLY A 28 -8.07 -3.91 10.64
CA GLY A 28 -8.59 -4.99 9.80
C GLY A 28 -8.47 -4.68 8.31
N GLY A 29 -8.31 -5.72 7.49
CA GLY A 29 -8.22 -5.56 6.04
C GLY A 29 -9.53 -5.06 5.42
N THR A 30 -9.42 -4.25 4.34
CA THR A 30 -10.57 -3.71 3.59
C THR A 30 -11.54 -4.80 3.10
N LYS A 31 -11.03 -6.00 2.82
CA LYS A 31 -11.83 -7.16 2.38
C LYS A 31 -12.87 -7.59 3.43
N ALA A 32 -12.56 -7.50 4.73
CA ALA A 32 -13.49 -7.83 5.79
C ALA A 32 -14.65 -6.83 5.85
N ASN A 33 -14.34 -5.53 5.75
CA ASN A 33 -15.37 -4.48 5.69
C ASN A 33 -16.27 -4.63 4.46
N GLN A 34 -15.68 -4.87 3.29
CA GLN A 34 -16.41 -5.12 2.06
C GLN A 34 -17.35 -6.33 2.21
N LYS A 35 -16.87 -7.43 2.81
CA LYS A 35 -17.70 -8.62 3.02
C LYS A 35 -18.89 -8.33 3.94
N ILE A 36 -18.71 -7.56 5.01
CA ILE A 36 -19.81 -7.13 5.90
C ILE A 36 -20.88 -6.36 5.12
N ASN A 37 -20.46 -5.40 4.28
CA ASN A 37 -21.38 -4.58 3.48
C ASN A 37 -22.09 -5.39 2.38
N VAL A 38 -21.39 -6.33 1.74
CA VAL A 38 -21.99 -7.26 0.77
C VAL A 38 -23.03 -8.17 1.41
N GLU A 39 -22.77 -8.64 2.63
CA GLU A 39 -23.71 -9.47 3.39
C GLU A 39 -24.90 -8.66 3.96
N LYS A 40 -24.91 -7.33 3.79
CA LYS A 40 -25.98 -6.41 4.23
C LYS A 40 -26.43 -6.67 5.67
N ILE A 41 -25.45 -6.79 6.58
CA ILE A 41 -25.72 -7.04 8.00
C ILE A 41 -26.49 -5.87 8.63
N TYR A 42 -26.24 -4.65 8.16
CA TYR A 42 -26.98 -3.44 8.50
C TYR A 42 -27.68 -2.88 7.25
N ASP A 43 -28.70 -2.05 7.47
CA ASP A 43 -29.46 -1.39 6.39
C ASP A 43 -28.67 -0.26 5.70
N PHE A 44 -27.50 0.09 6.24
CA PHE A 44 -26.60 1.10 5.72
C PHE A 44 -25.16 0.56 5.63
N GLU A 45 -24.33 1.26 4.88
CA GLU A 45 -22.93 0.89 4.72
C GLU A 45 -22.13 1.11 6.00
N LEU A 46 -21.40 0.09 6.45
CA LEU A 46 -20.41 0.22 7.50
C LEU A 46 -19.14 0.85 6.94
N VAL A 47 -18.78 2.01 7.48
CA VAL A 47 -17.57 2.75 7.06
C VAL A 47 -16.39 2.33 7.94
N LYS A 48 -15.32 1.89 7.29
CA LYS A 48 -14.04 1.63 7.96
C LYS A 48 -13.21 2.91 8.05
N GLU A 49 -12.69 3.17 9.24
CA GLU A 49 -11.64 4.14 9.51
C GLU A 49 -10.33 3.41 9.85
N ASP A 50 -9.23 3.89 9.29
CA ASP A 50 -7.91 3.29 9.50
C ASP A 50 -7.35 3.70 10.87
N CYS A 51 -6.82 2.74 11.63
CA CYS A 51 -6.12 3.07 12.87
C CYS A 51 -4.81 3.81 12.60
N ILE A 52 -4.34 4.58 13.58
CA ILE A 52 -3.09 5.37 13.47
C ILE A 52 -1.92 4.49 13.02
N ASN A 53 -1.81 3.28 13.56
CA ASN A 53 -0.76 2.34 13.19
C ASN A 53 -0.83 1.95 11.69
N HIS A 54 -2.04 1.73 11.17
CA HIS A 54 -2.25 1.43 9.75
C HIS A 54 -1.87 2.61 8.87
N ILE A 55 -2.25 3.83 9.28
CA ILE A 55 -1.86 5.07 8.59
C ILE A 55 -0.34 5.23 8.59
N SER A 56 0.32 5.06 9.74
CA SER A 56 1.78 5.16 9.86
C SER A 56 2.50 4.14 8.97
N LYS A 57 2.06 2.88 8.95
CA LYS A 57 2.60 1.84 8.04
C LYS A 57 2.46 2.26 6.57
N ARG A 58 1.26 2.71 6.17
CA ARG A 58 0.99 3.16 4.79
C ARG A 58 1.88 4.34 4.39
N MET A 59 2.04 5.32 5.28
CA MET A 59 2.91 6.48 5.05
C MET A 59 4.38 6.06 4.91
N PHE A 60 4.86 5.18 5.78
CA PHE A 60 6.22 4.68 5.72
C PHE A 60 6.50 3.92 4.41
N THR A 61 5.63 2.99 4.02
CA THR A 61 5.76 2.24 2.76
C THR A 61 5.75 3.17 1.54
N ALA A 62 4.92 4.23 1.55
CA ALA A 62 4.90 5.21 0.48
C ALA A 62 6.22 5.98 0.38
N LEU A 63 6.79 6.39 1.52
CA LEU A 63 8.07 7.08 1.58
C LEU A 63 9.22 6.20 1.09
N GLU A 64 9.28 4.95 1.56
CA GLU A 64 10.29 3.98 1.14
C GLU A 64 10.21 3.69 -0.37
N THR A 65 9.00 3.60 -0.92
CA THR A 65 8.79 3.41 -2.36
C THR A 65 9.29 4.62 -3.16
N ALA A 66 9.02 5.83 -2.70
CA ALA A 66 9.50 7.06 -3.33
C ALA A 66 11.04 7.15 -3.27
N GLU A 67 11.65 6.86 -2.12
CA GLU A 67 13.10 6.86 -1.95
C GLU A 67 13.77 5.86 -2.91
N ASN A 68 13.27 4.63 -2.97
CA ASN A 68 13.82 3.59 -3.83
C ASN A 68 13.66 3.92 -5.32
N SER A 69 12.53 4.54 -5.70
CA SER A 69 12.28 5.00 -7.07
C SER A 69 13.26 6.11 -7.46
N ASN A 70 13.49 7.09 -6.57
CA ASN A 70 14.45 8.17 -6.79
C ASN A 70 15.88 7.66 -6.90
N LYS A 71 16.30 6.75 -6.00
CA LYS A 71 17.62 6.09 -6.07
C LYS A 71 17.82 5.38 -7.41
N LYS A 72 16.81 4.65 -7.87
CA LYS A 72 16.85 3.95 -9.16
C LYS A 72 16.99 4.91 -10.33
N GLU A 73 16.25 6.03 -10.32
CA GLU A 73 16.34 7.05 -11.36
C GLU A 73 17.71 7.75 -11.37
N LEU A 74 18.22 8.13 -10.19
CA LEU A 74 19.54 8.72 -10.05
C LEU A 74 20.63 7.79 -10.59
N ASN A 75 20.62 6.52 -10.19
CA ASN A 75 21.59 5.53 -10.68
C ASN A 75 21.52 5.36 -12.21
N ARG A 76 20.31 5.41 -12.79
CA ARG A 76 20.14 5.38 -14.24
C ARG A 76 20.77 6.60 -14.91
N LYS A 77 20.56 7.80 -14.36
CA LYS A 77 21.14 9.06 -14.89
C LYS A 77 22.67 9.06 -14.80
N TYR A 78 23.22 8.65 -13.67
CA TYR A 78 24.67 8.52 -13.49
C TYR A 78 25.28 7.54 -14.51
N ALA A 79 24.69 6.35 -14.67
CA ALA A 79 25.14 5.37 -15.65
C ALA A 79 25.09 5.90 -17.10
N THR A 80 24.03 6.64 -17.47
CA THR A 80 23.95 7.26 -18.81
C THR A 80 25.00 8.35 -19.02
N ASN A 81 25.27 9.15 -18.00
CA ASN A 81 26.26 10.22 -18.09
C ASN A 81 27.69 9.65 -18.17
N LEU A 82 28.01 8.63 -17.36
CA LEU A 82 29.30 7.93 -17.47
C LEU A 82 29.53 7.35 -18.87
N LYS A 83 28.50 6.75 -19.48
CA LYS A 83 28.60 6.23 -20.86
C LYS A 83 28.85 7.32 -21.90
N ARG A 84 28.23 8.51 -21.73
CA ARG A 84 28.44 9.65 -22.63
C ARG A 84 29.82 10.29 -22.48
N SER A 85 30.36 10.30 -21.26
CA SER A 85 31.67 10.88 -20.95
C SER A 85 32.82 9.88 -21.10
N ALA A 86 32.53 8.61 -21.42
CA ALA A 86 33.57 7.61 -21.67
C ALA A 86 34.31 7.97 -22.96
N PRO A 87 35.66 8.04 -22.94
CA PRO A 87 36.42 8.32 -24.14
C PRO A 87 36.25 7.18 -25.14
N ASP A 88 36.19 7.52 -26.43
CA ASP A 88 36.03 6.52 -27.49
C ASP A 88 37.31 5.68 -27.61
N THR A 89 37.25 4.47 -27.06
CA THR A 89 38.39 3.55 -26.98
C THR A 89 38.87 3.08 -28.35
N ILE A 90 38.06 3.21 -29.41
CA ILE A 90 38.46 2.88 -30.78
C ILE A 90 39.33 4.02 -31.31
N GLN A 91 38.87 5.26 -31.20
CA GLN A 91 39.61 6.43 -31.65
C GLN A 91 40.91 6.63 -30.84
N MET A 92 40.89 6.41 -29.53
CA MET A 92 42.12 6.48 -28.72
C MET A 92 43.15 5.40 -29.07
N ARG A 93 42.75 4.26 -29.65
CA ARG A 93 43.71 3.24 -30.12
C ARG A 93 44.33 3.61 -31.46
N GLU A 94 43.56 4.26 -32.32
CA GLU A 94 44.06 4.78 -33.60
C GLU A 94 45.03 5.97 -33.39
N ASP A 95 44.77 6.82 -32.40
CA ASP A 95 45.64 7.98 -32.07
C ASP A 95 47.01 7.59 -31.44
N VAL A 96 47.19 6.33 -31.04
CA VAL A 96 48.41 5.82 -30.34
C VAL A 96 49.30 4.98 -31.27
N LEU A 97 48.84 4.66 -32.49
CA LEU A 97 49.58 3.92 -33.52
C LEU A 97 50.18 4.87 -34.57
#